data_AF-A3WWI2-F1
#
_entry.id   AF-A3WWI2-F1
#
_cell.length_a   1.000
_cell.length_b   1.000
_cell.length_c   1.000
_cell.angle_alpha   90.00
_cell.angle_beta   90.00
_cell.angle_gamma   90.00
#
_symmetry.space_group_name_H-M   'P 1'
#
loop_
_entity.id
_entity.type
_entity.pdbx_description
1 polymer ?
#
loop_
_entity_poly.entity_id
_entity_poly.type
_entity_poly.pdbx_seq_one_letter_code
_entity_poly.pdbx_strand_id
1 'polypeptide(L)'
;MRLQVSKEGSANTASVFFSNGFSGRAEFGLVGADTFKLKVSADGSGWIEALDIDQDTGNVTLARGLALTGVVSPAQITADQDDYAPAGLAAASVLQISSDAPRGISGLAGGAEGRCLIVINVGSQPVTLLNESTSSSASNRFSLDNDLTISAKQAAILRYDGTAARWQAIAGGMAGAGASGGGFLSPPQGRLTLASGVPVMTTTQSAKTTLYYAPYTGNRIPVYNGAEMVPTAFAELSVATTDTTYNPAAIGAGKVNDWFVWDDGGTLRLSHGPDWTDDTTRSAGTALTMVDGVLLNAVAITNGPAASRGTYVGTTRSNGSSQLDFLLGASASGGGAAVVGLWNMYNRRPAQLFVQDSTAGWAYTSAAWRAANNSAGNRIAFICGLVEDGVQASYASLAFSTSSAVQVGVSIALDATNTIAANATSFTTYFAAGINNQISCMANYSGYPGLGFHYLQAIEYGGTNALFTSASGPTRSGLSATIWY
;
A
#
# COMPACT_ATOMS: atom_id res chain seq x y z
N MET A 1 9.58 -58.51 49.37
CA MET A 1 9.85 -59.61 48.40
C MET A 1 10.29 -58.97 47.10
N ARG A 2 11.43 -59.38 46.52
CA ARG A 2 11.87 -58.98 45.18
C ARG A 2 11.73 -60.19 44.26
N LEU A 3 11.08 -60.04 43.11
CA LEU A 3 11.00 -61.06 42.08
C LEU A 3 11.97 -60.71 40.95
N GLN A 4 12.87 -61.63 40.62
CA GLN A 4 13.75 -61.54 39.45
C GLN A 4 13.33 -62.61 38.44
N VAL A 5 12.99 -62.18 37.23
CA VAL A 5 12.61 -63.05 36.11
C VAL A 5 13.61 -62.79 34.99
N SER A 6 14.27 -63.85 34.51
CA SER A 6 15.26 -63.77 33.43
C SER A 6 14.79 -64.60 32.24
N LYS A 7 15.12 -64.14 31.04
CA LYS A 7 14.98 -64.90 29.78
C LYS A 7 16.34 -65.37 29.29
N GLU A 8 16.36 -66.47 28.56
CA GLU A 8 17.60 -67.14 28.10
C GLU A 8 18.28 -66.41 26.92
N GLY A 9 17.52 -65.63 26.14
CA GLY A 9 18.01 -64.80 25.06
C GLY A 9 17.05 -63.67 24.71
N SER A 10 17.47 -62.73 23.86
CA SER A 10 16.71 -61.51 23.55
C SER A 10 15.36 -61.79 22.86
N ALA A 11 15.28 -62.85 22.05
CA ALA A 11 14.06 -63.29 21.36
C ALA A 11 13.06 -64.04 22.25
N ASN A 12 13.44 -64.40 23.48
CA ASN A 12 12.60 -65.15 24.41
C ASN A 12 11.68 -64.21 25.21
N THR A 13 10.86 -64.80 26.08
CA THR A 13 9.88 -64.07 26.90
C THR A 13 10.18 -64.24 28.38
N ALA A 14 10.27 -63.12 29.11
CA ALA A 14 10.21 -63.05 30.56
C ALA A 14 9.15 -62.03 30.96
N SER A 15 7.97 -62.50 31.36
CA SER A 15 6.79 -61.67 31.54
C SER A 15 5.89 -62.13 32.68
N VAL A 16 4.96 -61.25 33.07
CA VAL A 16 3.80 -61.60 33.89
C VAL A 16 2.58 -61.65 32.97
N PHE A 17 1.85 -62.76 33.02
CA PHE A 17 0.72 -63.04 32.16
C PHE A 17 -0.59 -63.04 32.95
N PHE A 18 -1.58 -62.28 32.47
CA PHE A 18 -2.91 -62.16 33.08
C PHE A 18 -3.94 -62.82 32.16
N SER A 19 -4.76 -63.71 32.72
CA SER A 19 -5.80 -64.44 31.98
C SER A 19 -7.14 -64.46 32.72
N ASN A 20 -8.22 -64.65 31.96
CA ASN A 20 -9.56 -64.92 32.48
C ASN A 20 -10.15 -66.10 31.72
N GLY A 21 -10.62 -67.13 32.43
CA GLY A 21 -11.15 -68.35 31.82
C GLY A 21 -10.15 -69.03 30.86
N PHE A 22 -8.86 -69.03 31.22
CA PHE A 22 -7.75 -69.54 30.40
C PHE A 22 -7.50 -68.78 29.08
N SER A 23 -8.16 -67.65 28.85
CA SER A 23 -7.90 -66.74 27.72
C SER A 23 -7.02 -65.59 28.17
N GLY A 24 -5.91 -65.34 27.46
CA GLY A 24 -5.00 -64.23 27.73
C GLY A 24 -5.67 -62.87 27.62
N ARG A 25 -5.32 -61.93 28.51
CA ARG A 25 -5.90 -60.57 28.54
C ARG A 25 -4.85 -59.47 28.54
N ALA A 26 -3.78 -59.65 29.31
CA ALA A 26 -2.67 -58.71 29.35
C ALA A 26 -1.37 -59.46 29.65
N GLU A 27 -0.26 -58.95 29.13
CA GLU A 27 1.07 -59.46 29.44
C GLU A 27 2.04 -58.27 29.44
N PHE A 28 2.87 -58.17 30.48
CA PHE A 28 3.97 -57.21 30.52
C PHE A 28 5.30 -57.85 30.88
N GLY A 29 6.38 -57.32 30.33
CA GLY A 29 7.74 -57.82 30.55
C GLY A 29 8.61 -57.71 29.31
N LEU A 30 9.68 -58.50 29.27
CA LEU A 30 10.61 -58.59 28.15
C LEU A 30 10.08 -59.66 27.18
N VAL A 31 9.20 -59.25 26.26
CA VAL A 31 8.44 -60.15 25.38
C VAL A 31 9.01 -60.11 23.96
N GLY A 32 9.83 -61.11 23.60
CA GLY A 32 10.36 -61.23 22.24
C GLY A 32 11.39 -60.17 21.83
N ALA A 33 11.77 -59.30 22.77
CA ALA A 33 12.79 -58.25 22.64
C ALA A 33 13.27 -57.85 24.05
N ASP A 34 14.40 -57.13 24.15
CA ASP A 34 14.93 -56.62 25.42
C ASP A 34 14.24 -55.35 25.91
N THR A 35 13.37 -54.74 25.09
CA THR A 35 12.51 -53.63 25.52
C THR A 35 11.40 -54.12 26.44
N PHE A 36 11.00 -53.27 27.40
CA PHE A 36 9.88 -53.60 28.29
C PHE A 36 8.57 -53.28 27.59
N LYS A 37 7.72 -54.28 27.46
CA LYS A 37 6.45 -54.17 26.72
C LYS A 37 5.25 -54.37 27.63
N LEU A 38 4.14 -53.74 27.27
CA LEU A 38 2.80 -54.13 27.70
C LEU A 38 1.98 -54.43 26.46
N LYS A 39 1.39 -55.63 26.41
CA LYS A 39 0.44 -56.03 25.37
C LYS A 39 -0.87 -56.52 25.97
N VAL A 40 -1.95 -56.34 25.23
CA VAL A 40 -3.31 -56.74 25.61
C VAL A 40 -3.96 -57.59 24.53
N SER A 41 -4.93 -58.42 24.91
CA SER A 41 -5.67 -59.27 23.98
C SER A 41 -7.15 -59.32 24.36
N ALA A 42 -8.02 -59.17 23.37
CA ALA A 42 -9.46 -59.28 23.56
C ALA A 42 -9.95 -60.75 23.53
N ASP A 43 -9.25 -61.63 22.81
CA ASP A 43 -9.67 -63.02 22.55
C ASP A 43 -8.68 -64.08 23.08
N GLY A 44 -7.49 -63.66 23.53
CA GLY A 44 -6.42 -64.52 24.02
C GLY A 44 -5.49 -65.09 22.95
N SER A 45 -5.73 -64.77 21.68
CA SER A 45 -4.96 -65.26 20.52
C SER A 45 -4.33 -64.11 19.71
N GLY A 46 -5.05 -63.02 19.47
CA GLY A 46 -4.54 -61.80 18.87
C GLY A 46 -3.99 -60.84 19.93
N TRP A 47 -2.73 -60.46 19.83
CA TRP A 47 -2.07 -59.57 20.78
C TRP A 47 -1.80 -58.20 20.19
N ILE A 48 -2.06 -57.17 20.99
CA ILE A 48 -1.87 -55.76 20.65
C ILE A 48 -0.84 -55.18 21.61
N GLU A 49 0.30 -54.73 21.10
CA GLU A 49 1.25 -53.93 21.89
C GLU A 49 0.65 -52.54 22.18
N ALA A 50 0.65 -52.17 23.47
CA ALA A 50 0.15 -50.90 23.97
C ALA A 50 1.29 -49.96 24.37
N LEU A 51 2.36 -50.50 24.97
CA LEU A 51 3.56 -49.76 25.38
C LEU A 51 4.81 -50.56 25.00
N ASP A 52 5.83 -49.84 24.54
CA ASP A 52 7.20 -50.35 24.33
C ASP A 52 8.18 -49.31 24.90
N ILE A 53 8.99 -49.70 25.88
CA ILE A 53 9.94 -48.82 26.55
C ILE A 53 11.34 -49.20 26.10
N ASP A 54 11.97 -48.27 25.37
CA ASP A 54 13.36 -48.43 24.93
C ASP A 54 14.29 -48.44 26.14
N GLN A 55 15.13 -49.46 26.20
CA GLN A 55 15.98 -49.70 27.37
C GLN A 55 17.17 -48.73 27.46
N ASP A 56 17.62 -48.18 26.34
CA ASP A 56 18.80 -47.32 26.28
C ASP A 56 18.43 -45.87 26.60
N THR A 57 17.24 -45.43 26.16
CA THR A 57 16.77 -44.04 26.30
C THR A 57 15.67 -43.86 27.35
N GLY A 58 14.97 -44.93 27.76
CA GLY A 58 13.79 -44.85 28.62
C GLY A 58 12.54 -44.28 27.92
N ASN A 59 12.61 -44.05 26.60
CA ASN A 59 11.51 -43.49 25.84
C ASN A 59 10.35 -44.49 25.73
N VAL A 60 9.14 -44.00 26.02
CA VAL A 60 7.91 -44.77 25.89
C VAL A 60 7.32 -44.56 24.49
N THR A 61 7.21 -45.64 23.72
CA THR A 61 6.47 -45.68 22.47
C THR A 61 5.04 -46.13 22.73
N LEU A 62 4.06 -45.33 22.29
CA LEU A 62 2.66 -45.74 22.20
C LEU A 62 2.47 -46.41 20.84
N ALA A 63 2.50 -47.75 20.80
CA ALA A 63 2.35 -48.50 19.55
C ALA A 63 0.96 -48.34 18.91
N ARG A 64 0.02 -47.71 19.62
CA ARG A 64 -1.33 -47.33 19.17
C ARG A 64 -1.57 -45.84 19.47
N GLY A 65 -2.64 -45.26 18.94
CA GLY A 65 -2.96 -43.84 19.14
C GLY A 65 -3.22 -43.45 20.60
N LEU A 66 -2.96 -42.19 20.94
CA LEU A 66 -3.28 -41.60 22.23
C LEU A 66 -4.74 -41.13 22.26
N ALA A 67 -5.56 -41.69 23.14
CA ALA A 67 -6.94 -41.25 23.34
C ALA A 67 -7.00 -40.14 24.42
N LEU A 68 -7.47 -38.95 24.06
CA LEU A 68 -7.63 -37.81 24.96
C LEU A 68 -9.08 -37.72 25.47
N THR A 69 -9.45 -38.59 26.39
CA THR A 69 -10.84 -38.78 26.83
C THR A 69 -11.30 -37.83 27.93
N GLY A 70 -10.40 -37.06 28.55
CA GLY A 70 -10.71 -36.03 29.53
C GLY A 70 -11.27 -34.78 28.86
N VAL A 71 -12.44 -34.87 28.25
CA VAL A 71 -13.09 -33.75 27.54
C VAL A 71 -13.99 -32.97 28.50
N VAL A 72 -13.74 -31.67 28.62
CA VAL A 72 -14.59 -30.72 29.35
C VAL A 72 -15.23 -29.75 28.36
N SER A 73 -16.55 -29.60 28.41
CA SER A 73 -17.32 -28.71 27.52
C SER A 73 -18.20 -27.76 28.36
N PRO A 74 -17.65 -26.63 28.83
CA PRO A 74 -18.39 -25.69 29.68
C PRO A 74 -19.51 -24.99 28.92
N ALA A 75 -20.34 -24.24 29.65
CA ALA A 75 -21.33 -23.35 29.06
C ALA A 75 -20.67 -22.29 28.15
N GLN A 76 -21.43 -21.77 27.17
CA GLN A 76 -20.96 -20.73 26.26
C GLN A 76 -20.51 -19.48 27.04
N ILE A 77 -19.37 -18.93 26.66
CA ILE A 77 -18.78 -17.72 27.24
C ILE A 77 -19.56 -16.50 26.73
N THR A 78 -20.12 -15.71 27.65
CA THR A 78 -20.95 -14.52 27.35
C THR A 78 -20.32 -13.19 27.75
N ALA A 79 -19.12 -13.23 28.32
CA ALA A 79 -18.30 -12.07 28.68
C ALA A 79 -16.84 -12.51 28.71
N ASP A 80 -15.90 -11.56 28.62
CA ASP A 80 -14.48 -11.88 28.75
C ASP A 80 -14.22 -12.57 30.11
N GLN A 81 -13.28 -13.51 30.11
CA GLN A 81 -12.99 -14.36 31.26
C GLN A 81 -11.60 -14.10 31.80
N ASP A 82 -11.53 -13.83 33.10
CA ASP A 82 -10.29 -13.79 33.86
C ASP A 82 -10.18 -15.05 34.71
N ASP A 83 -8.96 -15.58 34.87
CA ASP A 83 -8.67 -16.78 35.66
C ASP A 83 -9.61 -17.95 35.36
N TYR A 84 -9.89 -18.19 34.06
CA TYR A 84 -10.96 -19.08 33.62
C TYR A 84 -10.80 -20.50 34.19
N ALA A 85 -11.80 -20.95 34.94
CA ALA A 85 -11.75 -22.18 35.73
C ALA A 85 -13.05 -23.01 35.65
N PRO A 86 -13.45 -23.49 34.44
CA PRO A 86 -14.64 -24.32 34.32
C PRO A 86 -14.56 -25.62 35.13
N ALA A 87 -15.72 -26.13 35.53
CA ALA A 87 -15.82 -27.38 36.28
C ALA A 87 -15.17 -28.55 35.53
N GLY A 88 -14.37 -29.36 36.24
CA GLY A 88 -13.67 -30.50 35.68
C GLY A 88 -12.36 -30.18 34.97
N LEU A 89 -11.98 -28.89 34.87
CA LEU A 89 -10.76 -28.48 34.15
C LEU A 89 -9.51 -29.20 34.63
N ALA A 90 -9.34 -29.47 35.93
CA ALA A 90 -8.13 -30.10 36.47
C ALA A 90 -7.82 -31.50 35.88
N ALA A 91 -8.85 -32.26 35.49
CA ALA A 91 -8.70 -33.58 34.87
C ALA A 91 -8.77 -33.53 33.32
N ALA A 92 -8.95 -32.35 32.75
CA ALA A 92 -9.13 -32.19 31.32
C ALA A 92 -7.81 -32.38 30.55
N SER A 93 -7.89 -33.12 29.46
CA SER A 93 -6.90 -33.12 28.37
C SER A 93 -7.41 -32.34 27.15
N VAL A 94 -8.73 -32.16 27.03
CA VAL A 94 -9.37 -31.33 26.01
C VAL A 94 -10.42 -30.42 26.66
N LEU A 95 -10.30 -29.12 26.44
CA LEU A 95 -11.26 -28.10 26.82
C LEU A 95 -11.97 -27.58 25.57
N GLN A 96 -13.26 -27.85 25.44
CA GLN A 96 -14.10 -27.33 24.37
C GLN A 96 -14.75 -26.03 24.80
N ILE A 97 -14.40 -24.92 24.15
CA ILE A 97 -14.95 -23.60 24.44
C ILE A 97 -15.87 -23.13 23.31
N SER A 98 -16.82 -22.27 23.64
CA SER A 98 -17.63 -21.52 22.67
C SER A 98 -17.96 -20.15 23.26
N SER A 99 -18.16 -19.15 22.41
CA SER A 99 -18.55 -17.79 22.84
C SER A 99 -19.71 -17.24 22.00
N ASP A 100 -20.43 -16.26 22.54
CA ASP A 100 -21.57 -15.58 21.89
C ASP A 100 -21.16 -14.40 20.99
N ALA A 101 -19.96 -13.87 21.20
CA ALA A 101 -19.30 -12.82 20.43
C ALA A 101 -17.77 -13.09 20.43
N PRO A 102 -16.93 -12.26 19.76
CA PRO A 102 -15.50 -12.24 20.04
C PRO A 102 -15.26 -11.99 21.53
N ARG A 103 -14.60 -12.92 22.22
CA ARG A 103 -14.32 -12.86 23.67
C ARG A 103 -12.86 -13.11 23.98
N GLY A 104 -12.35 -12.43 24.99
CA GLY A 104 -11.02 -12.65 25.57
C GLY A 104 -11.05 -13.64 26.73
N ILE A 105 -10.00 -14.46 26.84
CA ILE A 105 -9.65 -15.21 28.05
C ILE A 105 -8.26 -14.74 28.46
N SER A 106 -8.14 -14.09 29.62
CA SER A 106 -6.85 -13.51 30.06
C SER A 106 -5.96 -14.49 30.82
N GLY A 107 -6.53 -15.62 31.25
CA GLY A 107 -5.81 -16.67 31.95
C GLY A 107 -6.67 -17.92 32.13
N LEU A 108 -6.01 -19.04 32.41
CA LEU A 108 -6.61 -20.36 32.61
C LEU A 108 -6.07 -20.99 33.88
N ALA A 109 -6.96 -21.41 34.78
CA ALA A 109 -6.57 -22.02 36.05
C ALA A 109 -6.06 -23.47 35.92
N GLY A 110 -5.48 -23.99 37.00
CA GLY A 110 -5.09 -25.41 37.11
C GLY A 110 -3.79 -25.77 36.39
N GLY A 111 -2.90 -24.80 36.21
CA GLY A 111 -1.54 -25.05 35.72
C GLY A 111 -0.72 -25.91 36.69
N ALA A 112 -0.02 -26.90 36.15
CA ALA A 112 0.94 -27.74 36.87
C ALA A 112 2.08 -28.10 35.90
N GLU A 113 3.33 -28.16 36.38
CA GLU A 113 4.51 -28.38 35.52
C GLU A 113 4.29 -29.51 34.50
N GLY A 114 4.54 -29.21 33.24
CA GLY A 114 4.47 -30.17 32.13
C GLY A 114 3.07 -30.56 31.69
N ARG A 115 2.02 -30.03 32.32
CA ARG A 115 0.65 -30.31 31.93
C ARG A 115 0.37 -29.78 30.52
N CYS A 116 -0.09 -30.67 29.63
CA CYS A 116 -0.56 -30.30 28.30
C CYS A 116 -2.10 -30.27 28.26
N LEU A 117 -2.68 -29.25 27.62
CA LEU A 117 -4.12 -29.11 27.43
C LEU A 117 -4.43 -28.66 26.01
N ILE A 118 -5.36 -29.33 25.34
CA ILE A 118 -5.91 -28.88 24.07
C ILE A 118 -7.12 -27.98 24.36
N VAL A 119 -7.09 -26.74 23.89
CA VAL A 119 -8.23 -25.82 23.93
C VAL A 119 -8.81 -25.74 22.52
N ILE A 120 -10.04 -26.20 22.31
CA ILE A 120 -10.71 -26.20 21.01
C ILE A 120 -11.94 -25.30 21.03
N ASN A 121 -12.02 -24.38 20.08
CA ASN A 121 -13.20 -23.55 19.88
C ASN A 121 -14.23 -24.32 19.04
N VAL A 122 -15.27 -24.84 19.71
CA VAL A 122 -16.39 -25.54 19.06
C VAL A 122 -17.51 -24.58 18.65
N GLY A 123 -17.43 -23.30 19.03
CA GLY A 123 -18.40 -22.25 18.67
C GLY A 123 -18.22 -21.68 17.26
N SER A 124 -18.96 -20.60 16.98
CA SER A 124 -18.90 -19.83 15.72
C SER A 124 -18.15 -18.50 15.83
N GLN A 125 -17.92 -18.02 17.05
CA GLN A 125 -17.25 -16.75 17.33
C GLN A 125 -15.80 -17.00 17.75
N PRO A 126 -14.86 -16.10 17.43
CA PRO A 126 -13.46 -16.25 17.83
C PRO A 126 -13.30 -16.08 19.35
N VAL A 127 -12.36 -16.82 19.93
CA VAL A 127 -11.93 -16.64 21.32
C VAL A 127 -10.43 -16.33 21.35
N THR A 128 -10.05 -15.26 22.01
CA THR A 128 -8.66 -14.80 22.07
C THR A 128 -8.05 -15.09 23.44
N LEU A 129 -6.96 -15.84 23.48
CA LEU A 129 -6.14 -15.99 24.68
C LEU A 129 -5.22 -14.76 24.79
N LEU A 130 -5.40 -13.96 25.84
CA LEU A 130 -4.70 -12.67 25.97
C LEU A 130 -3.32 -12.88 26.60
N ASN A 131 -2.28 -12.36 25.96
CA ASN A 131 -0.90 -12.54 26.36
C ASN A 131 -0.54 -11.69 27.58
N GLU A 132 0.07 -12.31 28.59
CA GLU A 132 0.56 -11.69 29.83
C GLU A 132 -0.41 -10.70 30.51
N SER A 133 -1.72 -10.89 30.27
CA SER A 133 -2.74 -9.94 30.71
C SER A 133 -2.79 -9.84 32.24
N THR A 134 -2.78 -8.60 32.74
CA THR A 134 -2.79 -8.32 34.17
C THR A 134 -4.12 -8.56 34.86
N SER A 135 -5.19 -8.79 34.09
CA SER A 135 -6.51 -9.13 34.62
C SER A 135 -6.57 -10.51 35.26
N SER A 136 -5.68 -11.43 34.88
CA SER A 136 -5.54 -12.75 35.51
C SER A 136 -4.39 -12.81 36.53
N SER A 137 -4.52 -13.71 37.49
CA SER A 137 -3.48 -14.08 38.44
C SER A 137 -2.26 -14.61 37.70
N ALA A 138 -1.04 -14.28 38.17
CA ALA A 138 0.21 -14.61 37.48
C ALA A 138 0.29 -16.10 37.07
N SER A 139 -0.05 -17.03 37.97
CA SER A 139 -0.03 -18.47 37.74
C SER A 139 -0.99 -18.98 36.67
N ASN A 140 -1.92 -18.16 36.18
CA ASN A 140 -2.92 -18.58 35.20
C ASN A 140 -2.68 -17.93 33.83
N ARG A 141 -1.76 -16.98 33.72
CA ARG A 141 -1.55 -16.20 32.49
C ARG A 141 -0.95 -17.05 31.38
N PHE A 142 -1.23 -16.63 30.16
CA PHE A 142 -0.58 -17.12 28.96
C PHE A 142 0.70 -16.31 28.72
N SER A 143 1.81 -17.00 28.48
CA SER A 143 3.09 -16.44 28.05
C SER A 143 3.28 -16.82 26.58
N LEU A 144 2.90 -15.89 25.71
CA LEU A 144 2.83 -16.01 24.26
C LEU A 144 3.65 -14.85 23.64
N ASP A 145 3.93 -14.91 22.34
CA ASP A 145 4.56 -13.77 21.65
C ASP A 145 3.59 -12.59 21.48
N ASN A 146 2.29 -12.89 21.30
CA ASN A 146 1.18 -11.94 21.25
C ASN A 146 -0.13 -12.67 21.60
N ASP A 147 -1.25 -11.94 21.68
CA ASP A 147 -2.59 -12.51 21.83
C ASP A 147 -2.86 -13.60 20.78
N LEU A 148 -3.33 -14.77 21.24
CA LEU A 148 -3.59 -15.93 20.37
C LEU A 148 -5.09 -16.07 20.12
N THR A 149 -5.54 -15.74 18.92
CA THR A 149 -6.93 -15.94 18.49
C THR A 149 -7.16 -17.37 18.04
N ILE A 150 -8.11 -18.07 18.67
CA ILE A 150 -8.61 -19.39 18.28
C ILE A 150 -9.94 -19.18 17.53
N SER A 151 -9.87 -19.18 16.20
CA SER A 151 -11.05 -19.04 15.34
C SER A 151 -12.02 -20.22 15.49
N ALA A 152 -13.24 -20.06 14.98
CA ALA A 152 -14.25 -21.11 14.99
C ALA A 152 -13.69 -22.42 14.41
N LYS A 153 -13.92 -23.52 15.13
CA LYS A 153 -13.47 -24.88 14.78
C LYS A 153 -11.95 -25.07 14.75
N GLN A 154 -11.19 -24.17 15.35
CA GLN A 154 -9.75 -24.32 15.56
C GLN A 154 -9.39 -24.68 16.99
N ALA A 155 -8.12 -25.02 17.23
CA ALA A 155 -7.60 -25.36 18.53
C ALA A 155 -6.21 -24.75 18.78
N ALA A 156 -5.86 -24.66 20.05
CA ALA A 156 -4.51 -24.46 20.54
C ALA A 156 -4.13 -25.61 21.49
N ILE A 157 -2.85 -25.97 21.51
CA ILE A 157 -2.27 -26.88 22.47
C ILE A 157 -1.37 -26.05 23.38
N LEU A 158 -1.66 -26.09 24.67
CA LEU A 158 -0.93 -25.37 25.70
C LEU A 158 -0.12 -26.35 26.54
N ARG A 159 1.08 -25.96 26.96
CA ARG A 159 1.89 -26.62 28.00
C ARG A 159 2.09 -25.64 29.16
N TYR A 160 1.95 -26.10 30.39
CA TYR A 160 2.25 -25.27 31.55
C TYR A 160 3.72 -25.41 31.96
N ASP A 161 4.38 -24.27 32.13
CA ASP A 161 5.71 -24.13 32.71
C ASP A 161 5.57 -23.71 34.17
N GLY A 162 5.90 -24.61 35.07
CA GLY A 162 5.85 -24.44 36.52
C GLY A 162 6.96 -23.55 37.07
N THR A 163 8.07 -23.36 36.34
CA THR A 163 9.12 -22.41 36.74
C THR A 163 8.68 -20.98 36.44
N ALA A 164 8.15 -20.75 35.23
CA ALA A 164 7.58 -19.45 34.85
C ALA A 164 6.22 -19.19 35.54
N ALA A 165 5.54 -20.25 35.98
CA ALA A 165 4.15 -20.25 36.41
C ALA A 165 3.23 -19.68 35.32
N ARG A 166 3.34 -20.19 34.08
CA ARG A 166 2.61 -19.69 32.89
C ARG A 166 2.22 -20.81 31.94
N TRP A 167 1.15 -20.58 31.16
CA TRP A 167 0.80 -21.39 30.00
C TRP A 167 1.53 -20.91 28.76
N GLN A 168 2.21 -21.81 28.05
CA GLN A 168 2.85 -21.57 26.76
C GLN A 168 2.08 -22.29 25.66
N ALA A 169 1.94 -21.67 24.49
CA ALA A 169 1.42 -22.39 23.32
C ALA A 169 2.54 -23.23 22.70
N ILE A 170 2.30 -24.53 22.51
CA ILE A 170 3.20 -25.44 21.81
C ILE A 170 2.74 -25.75 20.37
N ALA A 171 1.47 -25.48 20.08
CA ALA A 171 0.89 -25.41 18.74
C ALA A 171 -0.40 -24.57 18.81
N GLY A 172 -0.71 -23.76 17.81
CA GLY A 172 -1.89 -22.88 17.85
C GLY A 172 -2.38 -22.52 16.46
N GLY A 173 -3.70 -22.58 16.27
CA GLY A 173 -4.36 -22.39 14.99
C GLY A 173 -4.00 -21.06 14.32
N MET A 174 -3.25 -21.13 13.22
CA MET A 174 -3.19 -20.04 12.25
C MET A 174 -4.42 -20.12 11.35
N ALA A 175 -5.45 -19.34 11.68
CA ALA A 175 -6.28 -18.71 10.66
C ALA A 175 -6.72 -17.35 11.20
N GLY A 176 -5.86 -16.34 10.98
CA GLY A 176 -6.10 -14.97 11.44
C GLY A 176 -4.84 -14.13 11.62
N ALA A 177 -3.70 -14.76 11.87
CA ALA A 177 -2.44 -14.14 11.48
C ALA A 177 -2.49 -14.05 9.96
N GLY A 178 -2.87 -12.88 9.42
CA GLY A 178 -2.33 -12.50 8.13
C GLY A 178 -0.87 -12.89 8.21
N ALA A 179 -0.44 -13.80 7.33
CA ALA A 179 0.96 -14.10 7.24
C ALA A 179 1.66 -12.74 7.38
N SER A 180 2.52 -12.61 8.38
CA SER A 180 3.66 -11.72 8.23
C SER A 180 4.49 -12.31 7.08
N GLY A 181 3.91 -12.28 5.88
CA GLY A 181 4.66 -12.05 4.68
C GLY A 181 5.23 -10.66 4.86
N GLY A 182 6.26 -10.55 5.70
CA GLY A 182 7.32 -9.63 5.37
C GLY A 182 7.64 -9.91 3.91
N GLY A 183 7.46 -8.91 3.06
CA GLY A 183 8.18 -8.91 1.79
C GLY A 183 7.51 -8.32 0.57
N PHE A 184 6.23 -7.91 0.58
CA PHE A 184 5.68 -7.20 -0.58
C PHE A 184 4.88 -5.98 -0.17
N LEU A 185 5.59 -4.87 0.01
CA LEU A 185 5.00 -3.54 -0.06
C LEU A 185 4.51 -3.30 -1.50
N SER A 186 3.20 -3.38 -1.73
CA SER A 186 2.63 -2.92 -3.00
C SER A 186 2.68 -1.40 -3.03
N PRO A 187 3.10 -0.75 -4.13
CA PRO A 187 2.91 0.69 -4.27
C PRO A 187 1.43 1.05 -4.16
N PRO A 188 1.09 2.30 -3.79
CA PRO A 188 -0.29 2.78 -3.80
C PRO A 188 -1.01 2.49 -5.12
N GLN A 189 -2.23 1.97 -5.05
CA GLN A 189 -2.98 1.47 -6.22
C GLN A 189 -4.04 2.45 -6.77
N GLY A 190 -4.09 3.67 -6.24
CA GLY A 190 -4.99 4.73 -6.69
C GLY A 190 -4.33 5.80 -7.56
N ARG A 191 -5.15 6.75 -8.00
CA ARG A 191 -4.76 7.99 -8.66
C ARG A 191 -5.58 9.18 -8.16
N LEU A 192 -4.92 10.31 -7.99
CA LEU A 192 -5.53 11.63 -7.93
C LEU A 192 -6.25 11.94 -9.25
N THR A 193 -7.47 12.47 -9.14
CA THR A 193 -8.30 12.89 -10.27
C THR A 193 -9.24 14.02 -9.89
N LEU A 194 -9.67 14.81 -10.88
CA LEU A 194 -10.61 15.93 -10.70
C LEU A 194 -12.06 15.53 -11.04
N ALA A 195 -12.30 14.25 -11.34
CA ALA A 195 -13.62 13.70 -11.64
C ALA A 195 -13.83 12.36 -10.92
N SER A 196 -14.91 12.28 -10.14
CA SER A 196 -15.28 11.08 -9.37
C SER A 196 -15.47 9.86 -10.28
N GLY A 197 -14.89 8.72 -9.87
CA GLY A 197 -14.93 7.46 -10.61
C GLY A 197 -14.09 7.44 -11.89
N VAL A 198 -13.30 8.48 -12.17
CA VAL A 198 -12.52 8.63 -13.40
C VAL A 198 -11.02 8.71 -13.07
N PRO A 199 -10.35 7.58 -12.78
CA PRO A 199 -8.93 7.59 -12.43
C PRO A 199 -8.03 8.06 -13.58
N VAL A 200 -8.48 7.99 -14.84
CA VAL A 200 -7.77 8.52 -16.02
C VAL A 200 -8.65 9.55 -16.72
N MET A 201 -8.30 10.83 -16.61
CA MET A 201 -9.00 11.92 -17.27
C MET A 201 -8.59 12.00 -18.74
N THR A 202 -9.58 11.89 -19.63
CA THR A 202 -9.44 12.05 -21.09
C THR A 202 -10.22 13.24 -21.64
N THR A 203 -10.86 14.01 -20.75
CA THR A 203 -11.63 15.21 -21.09
C THR A 203 -11.27 16.35 -20.14
N THR A 204 -11.42 17.58 -20.61
CA THR A 204 -11.16 18.80 -19.84
C THR A 204 -11.98 18.82 -18.54
N GLN A 205 -11.30 18.98 -17.41
CA GLN A 205 -11.86 19.25 -16.10
C GLN A 205 -11.42 20.66 -15.66
N SER A 206 -12.27 21.66 -15.91
CA SER A 206 -11.97 23.05 -15.57
C SER A 206 -12.60 23.45 -14.25
N ALA A 207 -11.92 24.35 -13.52
CA ALA A 207 -12.44 25.06 -12.37
C ALA A 207 -13.02 24.13 -11.28
N LYS A 208 -12.37 22.99 -11.04
CA LYS A 208 -12.82 21.99 -10.07
C LYS A 208 -12.42 22.42 -8.66
N THR A 209 -13.35 22.26 -7.73
CA THR A 209 -13.15 22.58 -6.30
C THR A 209 -13.06 21.32 -5.43
N THR A 210 -13.05 20.13 -6.06
CA THR A 210 -12.95 18.85 -5.37
C THR A 210 -11.88 18.01 -6.04
N LEU A 211 -11.00 17.47 -5.22
CA LEU A 211 -10.00 16.48 -5.61
C LEU A 211 -10.44 15.11 -5.11
N TYR A 212 -10.19 14.08 -5.90
CA TYR A 212 -10.48 12.70 -5.56
C TYR A 212 -9.21 11.86 -5.58
N TYR A 213 -9.13 10.84 -4.74
CA TYR A 213 -8.18 9.74 -4.86
C TYR A 213 -8.95 8.46 -5.17
N ALA A 214 -8.94 8.06 -6.44
CA ALA A 214 -9.76 6.99 -6.98
C ALA A 214 -8.95 5.67 -7.10
N PRO A 215 -9.55 4.50 -6.79
CA PRO A 215 -8.96 3.20 -7.11
C PRO A 215 -8.64 3.05 -8.61
N TYR A 216 -7.52 2.42 -8.96
CA TYR A 216 -7.13 2.24 -10.38
C TYR A 216 -6.57 0.84 -10.69
N THR A 217 -5.38 0.49 -10.19
CA THR A 217 -4.79 -0.85 -10.38
C THR A 217 -5.30 -1.86 -9.33
N GLY A 218 -5.99 -1.34 -8.32
CA GLY A 218 -6.59 -2.04 -7.20
C GLY A 218 -7.08 -1.03 -6.18
N ASN A 219 -7.31 -1.47 -4.94
CA ASN A 219 -7.88 -0.65 -3.86
C ASN A 219 -7.04 -0.70 -2.57
N ARG A 220 -5.73 -0.96 -2.69
CA ARG A 220 -4.78 -0.94 -1.57
C ARG A 220 -3.89 0.30 -1.60
N ILE A 221 -3.64 0.87 -0.43
CA ILE A 221 -2.63 1.89 -0.19
C ILE A 221 -1.85 1.56 1.07
N PRO A 222 -0.51 1.50 1.03
CA PRO A 222 0.27 1.38 2.25
C PRO A 222 0.13 2.63 3.13
N VAL A 223 -0.17 2.43 4.40
CA VAL A 223 -0.20 3.48 5.44
C VAL A 223 0.70 3.05 6.58
N TYR A 224 1.64 3.91 6.97
CA TYR A 224 2.60 3.59 8.02
C TYR A 224 1.95 3.75 9.40
N ASN A 225 1.91 2.68 10.19
CA ASN A 225 1.33 2.69 11.54
C ASN A 225 2.30 3.18 12.63
N GLY A 226 3.58 3.38 12.28
CA GLY A 226 4.64 3.72 13.23
C GLY A 226 5.71 2.66 13.40
N ALA A 227 5.43 1.43 12.99
CA ALA A 227 6.36 0.31 12.98
C ALA A 227 6.53 -0.30 11.59
N GLU A 228 5.44 -0.40 10.82
CA GLU A 228 5.45 -1.00 9.49
C GLU A 228 4.45 -0.33 8.54
N MET A 229 4.66 -0.54 7.25
CA MET A 229 3.71 -0.17 6.20
C MET A 229 2.57 -1.18 6.13
N VAL A 230 1.35 -0.74 6.47
CA VAL A 230 0.15 -1.58 6.45
C VAL A 230 -0.62 -1.38 5.14
N PRO A 231 -0.77 -2.42 4.29
CA PRO A 231 -1.60 -2.33 3.09
C PRO A 231 -3.08 -2.16 3.47
N THR A 232 -3.57 -0.93 3.38
CA THR A 232 -4.91 -0.55 3.83
C THR A 232 -5.88 -0.49 2.65
N ALA A 233 -7.08 -1.04 2.83
CA ALA A 233 -8.15 -0.92 1.84
C ALA A 233 -8.66 0.53 1.78
N PHE A 234 -8.91 1.06 0.59
CA PHE A 234 -9.59 2.34 0.45
C PHE A 234 -10.71 2.27 -0.60
N ALA A 235 -11.78 3.02 -0.36
CA ALA A 235 -12.73 3.44 -1.38
C ALA A 235 -12.33 4.84 -1.89
N GLU A 236 -12.94 5.34 -2.96
CA GLU A 236 -12.65 6.69 -3.46
C GLU A 236 -12.75 7.71 -2.33
N LEU A 237 -11.67 8.46 -2.13
CA LEU A 237 -11.60 9.56 -1.16
C LEU A 237 -11.82 10.87 -1.90
N SER A 238 -12.42 11.86 -1.23
CA SER A 238 -12.66 13.18 -1.80
C SER A 238 -12.37 14.28 -0.78
N VAL A 239 -11.91 15.42 -1.27
CA VAL A 239 -11.60 16.59 -0.43
C VAL A 239 -11.88 17.87 -1.22
N ALA A 240 -12.46 18.87 -0.55
CA ALA A 240 -12.71 20.17 -1.15
C ALA A 240 -11.48 21.07 -1.05
N THR A 241 -11.25 21.95 -2.03
CA THR A 241 -10.15 22.93 -1.99
C THR A 241 -10.29 23.93 -0.83
N THR A 242 -11.47 24.01 -0.22
CA THR A 242 -11.80 24.86 0.93
C THR A 242 -11.82 24.12 2.27
N ASP A 243 -11.54 22.82 2.29
CA ASP A 243 -11.54 22.03 3.54
C ASP A 243 -10.41 22.54 4.46
N THR A 244 -10.76 22.89 5.70
CA THR A 244 -9.80 23.24 6.76
C THR A 244 -9.93 22.34 7.98
N THR A 245 -10.79 21.33 7.91
CA THR A 245 -11.07 20.40 9.00
C THR A 245 -9.99 19.33 9.07
N TYR A 246 -9.56 18.83 7.91
CA TYR A 246 -8.54 17.79 7.81
C TYR A 246 -7.32 18.23 7.01
N ASN A 247 -7.15 19.56 6.87
CA ASN A 247 -6.11 20.21 6.09
C ASN A 247 -5.63 21.46 6.82
N PRO A 248 -4.37 21.90 6.59
CA PRO A 248 -3.77 23.00 7.33
C PRO A 248 -4.44 24.35 7.07
N ALA A 249 -5.00 24.54 5.88
CA ALA A 249 -5.74 25.73 5.44
C ALA A 249 -6.49 25.40 4.15
N ALA A 250 -7.37 26.31 3.69
CA ALA A 250 -7.89 26.25 2.33
C ALA A 250 -6.74 26.50 1.33
N ILE A 251 -6.82 25.88 0.15
CA ILE A 251 -5.78 26.00 -0.88
C ILE A 251 -5.69 27.46 -1.36
N GLY A 252 -4.48 28.03 -1.29
CA GLY A 252 -4.22 29.37 -1.78
C GLY A 252 -4.32 29.48 -3.30
N ALA A 253 -4.51 30.70 -3.81
CA ALA A 253 -4.58 30.95 -5.25
C ALA A 253 -3.20 30.85 -5.90
N GLY A 254 -3.08 30.09 -6.99
CA GLY A 254 -1.81 29.91 -7.70
C GLY A 254 -0.77 29.13 -6.88
N LYS A 255 -1.21 28.23 -6.00
CA LYS A 255 -0.35 27.52 -5.05
C LYS A 255 -0.18 26.06 -5.40
N VAL A 256 1.00 25.54 -5.08
CA VAL A 256 1.34 24.12 -5.21
C VAL A 256 1.15 23.44 -3.86
N ASN A 257 0.52 22.26 -3.86
CA ASN A 257 0.24 21.48 -2.66
C ASN A 257 0.55 20.00 -2.88
N ASP A 258 1.26 19.39 -1.93
CA ASP A 258 1.47 17.95 -1.87
C ASP A 258 0.30 17.27 -1.14
N TRP A 259 -0.11 16.11 -1.63
CA TRP A 259 -1.27 15.36 -1.14
C TRP A 259 -0.87 14.05 -0.50
N PHE A 260 -1.59 13.71 0.57
CA PHE A 260 -1.32 12.57 1.42
C PHE A 260 -2.60 11.79 1.71
N VAL A 261 -2.49 10.47 1.75
CA VAL A 261 -3.52 9.60 2.30
C VAL A 261 -3.05 9.05 3.64
N TRP A 262 -3.91 9.14 4.66
CA TRP A 262 -3.57 8.79 6.04
C TRP A 262 -4.77 8.25 6.80
N ASP A 263 -4.49 7.57 7.92
CA ASP A 263 -5.51 7.01 8.81
C ASP A 263 -5.84 7.95 9.98
N ASP A 264 -7.06 8.49 9.98
CA ASP A 264 -7.66 9.32 11.01
C ASP A 264 -8.48 8.44 11.96
N GLY A 265 -7.79 7.71 12.84
CA GLY A 265 -8.43 6.88 13.86
C GLY A 265 -9.35 5.79 13.32
N GLY A 266 -8.98 5.17 12.20
CA GLY A 266 -9.75 4.13 11.49
C GLY A 266 -10.46 4.62 10.23
N THR A 267 -10.42 5.93 9.93
CA THR A 267 -10.99 6.51 8.70
C THR A 267 -9.89 7.03 7.80
N LEU A 268 -9.76 6.48 6.59
CA LEU A 268 -8.83 7.03 5.62
C LEU A 268 -9.27 8.41 5.11
N ARG A 269 -8.32 9.34 5.06
CA ARG A 269 -8.50 10.71 4.59
C ARG A 269 -7.53 11.01 3.44
N LEU A 270 -7.99 11.81 2.48
CA LEU A 270 -7.13 12.52 1.54
C LEU A 270 -6.99 13.95 2.04
N SER A 271 -5.76 14.40 2.28
CA SER A 271 -5.48 15.77 2.70
C SER A 271 -4.23 16.33 2.04
N HIS A 272 -4.03 17.63 2.10
CA HIS A 272 -2.84 18.30 1.60
C HIS A 272 -1.95 18.84 2.71
N GLY A 273 -0.66 18.99 2.40
CA GLY A 273 0.25 19.79 3.20
C GLY A 273 0.09 21.30 2.94
N PRO A 274 0.79 22.16 3.70
CA PRO A 274 0.77 23.60 3.49
C PRO A 274 1.11 24.00 2.05
N ASP A 275 0.72 25.20 1.64
CA ASP A 275 1.15 25.74 0.35
C ASP A 275 2.69 25.74 0.26
N TRP A 276 3.21 25.39 -0.92
CA TRP A 276 4.63 25.56 -1.21
C TRP A 276 5.03 27.04 -1.15
N THR A 277 6.32 27.27 -0.92
CA THR A 277 6.89 28.62 -0.84
C THR A 277 6.67 29.36 -2.17
N ASP A 278 6.97 28.69 -3.27
CA ASP A 278 6.75 29.15 -4.63
C ASP A 278 6.48 27.96 -5.57
N ASP A 279 6.33 28.22 -6.86
CA ASP A 279 6.01 27.20 -7.87
C ASP A 279 7.07 26.09 -7.97
N THR A 280 8.30 26.28 -7.47
CA THR A 280 9.44 25.34 -7.60
C THR A 280 10.05 24.89 -6.26
N THR A 281 9.66 25.52 -5.15
CA THR A 281 10.28 25.32 -3.83
C THR A 281 9.23 24.88 -2.80
N ARG A 282 9.39 23.66 -2.29
CA ARG A 282 8.60 23.15 -1.15
C ARG A 282 8.70 24.07 0.07
N SER A 283 7.63 24.14 0.85
CA SER A 283 7.70 24.74 2.18
C SER A 283 8.33 23.75 3.18
N ALA A 284 8.86 24.25 4.30
CA ALA A 284 9.36 23.37 5.36
C ALA A 284 8.28 22.42 5.91
N GLY A 285 7.01 22.82 5.84
CA GLY A 285 5.87 22.01 6.28
C GLY A 285 5.43 20.92 5.30
N THR A 286 5.98 20.87 4.08
CA THR A 286 5.68 19.84 3.06
C THR A 286 6.90 18.98 2.72
N ALA A 287 7.93 18.98 3.57
CA ALA A 287 9.07 18.09 3.38
C ALA A 287 8.63 16.62 3.36
N LEU A 288 9.27 15.80 2.53
CA LEU A 288 8.99 14.38 2.38
C LEU A 288 10.13 13.54 3.00
N THR A 289 9.78 12.37 3.53
CA THR A 289 10.74 11.39 4.04
C THR A 289 10.42 10.01 3.48
N MET A 290 11.43 9.17 3.28
CA MET A 290 11.24 7.83 2.75
C MET A 290 11.20 6.81 3.88
N VAL A 291 10.17 5.97 3.91
CA VAL A 291 10.05 4.83 4.83
C VAL A 291 9.71 3.61 3.98
N ASP A 292 10.50 2.55 4.07
CA ASP A 292 10.32 1.29 3.33
C ASP A 292 10.09 1.46 1.81
N GLY A 293 10.60 2.53 1.19
CA GLY A 293 10.43 2.82 -0.24
C GLY A 293 9.15 3.59 -0.62
N VAL A 294 8.36 4.03 0.37
CA VAL A 294 7.20 4.92 0.18
C VAL A 294 7.52 6.29 0.78
N LEU A 295 7.18 7.36 0.06
CA LEU A 295 7.33 8.72 0.54
C LEU A 295 6.18 9.09 1.47
N LEU A 296 6.52 9.63 2.63
CA LEU A 296 5.60 10.11 3.65
C LEU A 296 5.85 11.60 3.93
N ASN A 297 4.90 12.25 4.60
CA ASN A 297 5.13 13.57 5.17
C ASN A 297 6.25 13.51 6.23
N ALA A 298 7.32 14.30 6.08
CA ALA A 298 8.41 14.34 7.06
C ALA A 298 8.01 15.07 8.35
N VAL A 299 7.12 16.07 8.22
CA VAL A 299 6.69 16.95 9.31
C VAL A 299 5.21 16.73 9.57
N ALA A 300 4.78 16.87 10.84
CA ALA A 300 3.37 16.85 11.18
C ALA A 300 2.63 18.00 10.49
N ILE A 301 1.49 17.69 9.86
CA ILE A 301 0.66 18.66 9.15
C ILE A 301 -0.46 19.10 10.08
N THR A 302 -0.66 20.41 10.23
CA THR A 302 -1.78 20.96 11.02
C THR A 302 -3.11 20.40 10.52
N ASN A 303 -3.94 19.90 11.44
CA ASN A 303 -5.22 19.21 11.17
C ASN A 303 -5.12 17.97 10.27
N GLY A 304 -3.91 17.54 9.91
CA GLY A 304 -3.64 16.40 9.04
C GLY A 304 -2.83 15.32 9.76
N PRO A 305 -2.07 14.50 9.00
CA PRO A 305 -1.30 13.43 9.60
C PRO A 305 -0.15 13.94 10.47
N ALA A 306 0.14 13.19 11.55
CA ALA A 306 1.39 13.33 12.28
C ALA A 306 2.60 13.02 11.36
N ALA A 307 3.81 13.36 11.80
CA ALA A 307 5.03 13.10 11.04
C ALA A 307 5.14 11.61 10.68
N SER A 308 5.46 11.32 9.41
CA SER A 308 5.54 9.98 8.84
C SER A 308 4.25 9.17 8.99
N ARG A 309 3.08 9.78 8.80
CA ARG A 309 1.77 9.08 8.87
C ARG A 309 0.88 9.28 7.65
N GLY A 310 1.23 10.19 6.75
CA GLY A 310 0.57 10.40 5.48
C GLY A 310 1.41 9.93 4.31
N THR A 311 0.87 8.99 3.55
CA THR A 311 1.47 8.46 2.31
C THR A 311 1.30 9.46 1.20
N TYR A 312 2.40 9.94 0.62
CA TYR A 312 2.40 10.90 -0.47
C TYR A 312 1.85 10.27 -1.75
N VAL A 313 0.78 10.84 -2.28
CA VAL A 313 0.08 10.30 -3.47
C VAL A 313 0.22 11.18 -4.71
N GLY A 314 0.62 12.44 -4.55
CA GLY A 314 0.84 13.35 -5.67
C GLY A 314 0.80 14.81 -5.29
N THR A 315 0.79 15.69 -6.29
CA THR A 315 0.88 17.14 -6.13
C THR A 315 -0.10 17.82 -7.07
N THR A 316 -0.69 18.93 -6.64
CA THR A 316 -1.53 19.78 -7.51
C THR A 316 -1.03 21.21 -7.51
N ARG A 317 -1.46 21.97 -8.51
CA ARG A 317 -1.29 23.42 -8.56
C ARG A 317 -2.63 24.09 -8.86
N SER A 318 -3.08 24.96 -7.96
CA SER A 318 -4.34 25.71 -8.13
C SER A 318 -4.18 26.88 -9.10
N ASN A 319 -5.29 27.30 -9.70
CA ASN A 319 -5.34 28.49 -10.53
C ASN A 319 -5.49 29.77 -9.68
N GLY A 320 -5.60 30.93 -10.34
CA GLY A 320 -5.76 32.23 -9.68
C GLY A 320 -7.04 32.41 -8.86
N SER A 321 -7.95 31.44 -8.89
CA SER A 321 -9.20 31.40 -8.12
C SER A 321 -9.25 30.23 -7.13
N SER A 322 -8.10 29.62 -6.79
CA SER A 322 -8.00 28.46 -5.88
C SER A 322 -8.77 27.22 -6.36
N GLN A 323 -8.87 27.04 -7.68
CA GLN A 323 -9.50 25.85 -8.30
C GLN A 323 -8.45 25.02 -9.04
N LEU A 324 -8.76 23.75 -9.26
CA LEU A 324 -7.90 22.80 -9.94
C LEU A 324 -8.33 22.63 -11.40
N ASP A 325 -7.34 22.61 -12.29
CA ASP A 325 -7.54 22.55 -13.73
C ASP A 325 -6.77 21.39 -14.37
N PHE A 326 -7.48 20.61 -15.18
CA PHE A 326 -6.94 19.68 -16.16
C PHE A 326 -7.54 20.04 -17.53
N LEU A 327 -6.82 20.84 -18.31
CA LEU A 327 -7.24 21.36 -19.61
C LEU A 327 -6.37 20.74 -20.71
N LEU A 328 -7.00 20.07 -21.67
CA LEU A 328 -6.28 19.41 -22.77
C LEU A 328 -5.74 20.37 -23.85
N GLY A 329 -6.03 21.67 -23.70
CA GLY A 329 -5.79 22.69 -24.72
C GLY A 329 -6.94 22.78 -25.71
N ALA A 330 -6.99 23.89 -26.44
CA ALA A 330 -8.00 24.16 -27.45
C ALA A 330 -7.43 25.02 -28.59
N SER A 331 -8.22 25.16 -29.65
CA SER A 331 -7.99 26.19 -30.65
C SER A 331 -8.73 27.47 -30.26
N ALA A 332 -8.01 28.58 -30.08
CA ALA A 332 -8.57 29.88 -29.72
C ALA A 332 -7.70 31.03 -30.23
N SER A 333 -8.24 32.24 -30.30
CA SER A 333 -7.48 33.43 -30.69
C SER A 333 -6.35 33.67 -29.69
N GLY A 334 -5.10 33.70 -30.14
CA GLY A 334 -3.93 33.76 -29.27
C GLY A 334 -3.51 32.41 -28.66
N GLY A 335 -4.20 31.31 -28.98
CA GLY A 335 -3.94 29.98 -28.43
C GLY A 335 -4.83 29.62 -27.24
N GLY A 336 -5.43 28.43 -27.27
CA GLY A 336 -6.19 27.89 -26.14
C GLY A 336 -5.30 27.06 -25.22
N ALA A 337 -4.72 27.69 -24.20
CA ALA A 337 -3.71 27.07 -23.33
C ALA A 337 -4.17 25.74 -22.70
N ALA A 338 -3.22 24.81 -22.55
CA ALA A 338 -3.41 23.56 -21.83
C ALA A 338 -2.81 23.64 -20.43
N VAL A 339 -3.39 22.94 -19.47
CA VAL A 339 -2.94 22.89 -18.07
C VAL A 339 -3.11 21.47 -17.54
N VAL A 340 -2.04 20.87 -17.05
CA VAL A 340 -2.10 19.64 -16.25
C VAL A 340 -1.72 20.00 -14.82
N GLY A 341 -2.69 20.54 -14.07
CA GLY A 341 -2.51 21.06 -12.71
C GLY A 341 -2.52 20.00 -11.61
N LEU A 342 -2.34 18.72 -11.98
CA LEU A 342 -2.36 17.57 -11.09
C LEU A 342 -1.29 16.58 -11.55
N TRP A 343 -0.56 15.99 -10.61
CA TRP A 343 0.44 14.96 -10.85
C TRP A 343 0.35 13.86 -9.80
N ASN A 344 0.41 12.62 -10.24
CA ASN A 344 0.38 11.42 -9.43
C ASN A 344 1.79 10.92 -9.16
N MET A 345 2.08 10.54 -7.92
CA MET A 345 3.34 9.86 -7.61
C MET A 345 3.40 8.47 -8.25
N TYR A 346 2.27 7.74 -8.17
CA TYR A 346 2.14 6.36 -8.60
C TYR A 346 1.12 6.21 -9.73
N ASN A 347 1.26 5.16 -10.53
CA ASN A 347 0.34 4.84 -11.63
C ASN A 347 0.15 5.97 -12.65
N ARG A 348 1.21 6.74 -12.93
CA ARG A 348 1.17 7.87 -13.87
C ARG A 348 0.72 7.45 -15.26
N ARG A 349 -0.02 8.33 -15.94
CA ARG A 349 -0.47 8.12 -17.32
C ARG A 349 -0.15 9.35 -18.18
N PRO A 350 0.15 9.16 -19.48
CA PRO A 350 0.42 10.29 -20.36
C PRO A 350 -0.88 11.04 -20.69
N ALA A 351 -0.88 12.35 -20.50
CA ALA A 351 -1.82 13.28 -21.12
C ALA A 351 -1.22 13.75 -22.45
N GLN A 352 -2.00 13.60 -23.53
CA GLN A 352 -1.66 14.14 -24.84
C GLN A 352 -2.34 15.50 -24.99
N LEU A 353 -1.53 16.54 -25.21
CA LEU A 353 -1.98 17.93 -25.19
C LEU A 353 -1.71 18.58 -26.54
N PHE A 354 -2.64 19.45 -26.97
CA PHE A 354 -2.49 20.22 -28.19
C PHE A 354 -3.13 21.59 -28.04
N VAL A 355 -2.36 22.63 -28.36
CA VAL A 355 -2.78 24.03 -28.31
C VAL A 355 -2.57 24.64 -29.68
N GLN A 356 -3.57 25.38 -30.15
CA GLN A 356 -3.53 26.05 -31.45
C GLN A 356 -4.03 27.48 -31.34
N ASP A 357 -3.27 28.41 -31.91
CA ASP A 357 -3.77 29.75 -32.20
C ASP A 357 -4.75 29.67 -33.39
N SER A 358 -5.93 30.26 -33.27
CA SER A 358 -6.91 30.33 -34.36
C SER A 358 -6.77 31.59 -35.22
N THR A 359 -5.83 32.48 -34.89
CA THR A 359 -5.56 33.71 -35.66
C THR A 359 -5.00 33.35 -37.03
N ALA A 360 -5.64 33.78 -38.12
CA ALA A 360 -5.25 33.41 -39.48
C ALA A 360 -3.75 33.61 -39.75
N GLY A 361 -3.21 34.76 -39.32
CA GLY A 361 -1.78 35.02 -39.23
C GLY A 361 -1.47 36.35 -38.57
N TRP A 362 -0.20 36.58 -38.26
CA TRP A 362 0.29 37.81 -37.63
C TRP A 362 1.69 38.17 -38.12
N ALA A 363 2.04 39.44 -38.03
CA ALA A 363 3.37 39.95 -38.34
C ALA A 363 4.24 40.04 -37.09
N TYR A 364 5.54 39.88 -37.27
CA TYR A 364 6.54 40.21 -36.26
C TYR A 364 7.78 40.81 -36.90
N THR A 365 8.12 42.05 -36.56
CA THR A 365 9.15 42.80 -37.28
C THR A 365 10.39 43.15 -36.44
N SER A 366 10.50 42.60 -35.24
CA SER A 366 11.64 42.88 -34.35
C SER A 366 12.53 41.66 -34.22
N ALA A 367 13.82 41.83 -34.54
CA ALA A 367 14.85 40.79 -34.55
C ALA A 367 15.21 40.26 -33.14
N ALA A 368 14.22 39.70 -32.44
CA ALA A 368 14.30 39.15 -31.09
C ALA A 368 13.35 37.95 -30.97
N TRP A 369 13.49 37.18 -29.89
CA TRP A 369 12.54 36.11 -29.56
C TRP A 369 11.39 36.67 -28.72
N ARG A 370 10.18 36.17 -28.96
CA ARG A 370 8.99 36.47 -28.15
C ARG A 370 7.99 35.33 -28.18
N ALA A 371 6.95 35.40 -27.34
CA ALA A 371 5.85 34.47 -27.37
C ALA A 371 5.13 34.56 -28.73
N ALA A 372 4.80 33.41 -29.30
CA ALA A 372 4.08 33.32 -30.56
C ALA A 372 2.80 34.18 -30.52
N ASN A 373 2.62 35.03 -31.52
CA ASN A 373 1.52 36.01 -31.60
C ASN A 373 1.40 36.97 -30.39
N ASN A 374 2.50 37.25 -29.69
CA ASN A 374 2.50 38.00 -28.42
C ASN A 374 1.57 37.39 -27.34
N SER A 375 1.31 36.09 -27.38
CA SER A 375 0.27 35.49 -26.55
C SER A 375 0.81 34.47 -25.57
N ALA A 376 0.33 34.56 -24.33
CA ALA A 376 0.53 33.53 -23.30
C ALA A 376 -0.37 32.29 -23.52
N GLY A 377 -1.28 32.32 -24.50
CA GLY A 377 -2.21 31.24 -24.81
C GLY A 377 -1.60 30.08 -25.57
N ASN A 378 -0.53 30.29 -26.34
CA ASN A 378 0.22 29.24 -27.03
C ASN A 378 1.16 28.49 -26.08
N ARG A 379 0.57 27.91 -25.04
CA ARG A 379 1.26 27.43 -23.84
C ARG A 379 0.67 26.12 -23.33
N ILE A 380 1.56 25.25 -22.87
CA ILE A 380 1.21 24.03 -22.13
C ILE A 380 1.86 24.13 -20.75
N ALA A 381 1.06 24.17 -19.70
CA ALA A 381 1.54 24.22 -18.31
C ALA A 381 1.27 22.91 -17.57
N PHE A 382 2.11 22.55 -16.62
CA PHE A 382 2.01 21.30 -15.88
C PHE A 382 2.73 21.37 -14.52
N ILE A 383 2.32 20.51 -13.60
CA ILE A 383 2.97 20.33 -12.29
C ILE A 383 3.78 19.03 -12.28
N CYS A 384 4.99 19.08 -11.71
CA CYS A 384 5.85 17.93 -11.42
C CYS A 384 6.02 17.80 -9.90
N GLY A 385 5.39 16.79 -9.29
CA GLY A 385 5.55 16.55 -7.84
C GLY A 385 6.92 16.00 -7.47
N LEU A 386 7.55 15.24 -8.37
CA LEU A 386 8.96 14.83 -8.31
C LEU A 386 9.53 14.75 -9.74
N VAL A 387 10.85 14.78 -9.85
CA VAL A 387 11.55 14.67 -11.14
C VAL A 387 11.69 13.20 -11.53
N GLU A 388 10.59 12.61 -11.97
CA GLU A 388 10.48 11.19 -12.34
C GLU A 388 10.33 10.98 -13.84
N ASP A 389 9.68 11.92 -14.54
CA ASP A 389 9.40 11.84 -15.98
C ASP A 389 10.01 12.99 -16.76
N GLY A 390 10.51 12.67 -17.95
CA GLY A 390 10.84 13.67 -18.94
C GLY A 390 9.59 14.21 -19.64
N VAL A 391 9.66 15.45 -20.09
CA VAL A 391 8.63 16.10 -20.91
C VAL A 391 9.12 16.20 -22.35
N GLN A 392 8.23 15.88 -23.28
CA GLN A 392 8.45 16.02 -24.71
C GLN A 392 7.40 16.94 -25.32
N ALA A 393 7.84 17.88 -26.14
CA ALA A 393 6.95 18.79 -26.85
C ALA A 393 7.45 19.12 -28.25
N SER A 394 6.53 19.47 -29.14
CA SER A 394 6.82 19.92 -30.50
C SER A 394 5.97 21.14 -30.84
N TYR A 395 6.60 22.16 -31.40
CA TYR A 395 5.95 23.35 -31.93
C TYR A 395 6.23 23.44 -33.42
N ALA A 396 5.16 23.46 -34.21
CA ALA A 396 5.23 23.65 -35.65
C ALA A 396 4.48 24.92 -36.05
N SER A 397 5.06 25.70 -36.95
CA SER A 397 4.43 26.87 -37.55
C SER A 397 4.89 27.11 -38.98
N LEU A 398 4.09 27.81 -39.76
CA LEU A 398 4.46 28.22 -41.12
C LEU A 398 4.85 29.70 -41.09
N ALA A 399 6.06 30.01 -41.57
CA ALA A 399 6.59 31.37 -41.63
C ALA A 399 6.76 31.84 -43.07
N PHE A 400 6.54 33.14 -43.29
CA PHE A 400 6.53 33.78 -44.61
C PHE A 400 7.36 35.08 -44.65
N SER A 401 7.75 35.47 -45.87
CA SER A 401 8.18 36.83 -46.20
C SER A 401 7.41 37.36 -47.41
N THR A 402 7.03 38.64 -47.40
CA THR A 402 6.18 39.24 -48.46
C THR A 402 6.94 39.81 -49.65
N SER A 403 8.15 40.35 -49.46
CA SER A 403 8.92 40.94 -50.57
C SER A 403 10.40 41.24 -50.29
N SER A 404 10.89 41.01 -49.06
CA SER A 404 12.20 41.49 -48.62
C SER A 404 12.97 40.43 -47.88
N ALA A 405 14.29 40.64 -47.77
CA ALA A 405 15.14 39.80 -46.95
C ALA A 405 14.69 39.82 -45.48
N VAL A 406 14.49 38.66 -44.86
CA VAL A 406 14.00 38.56 -43.49
C VAL A 406 14.49 37.30 -42.80
N GLN A 407 14.73 37.40 -41.50
CA GLN A 407 14.99 36.25 -40.63
C GLN A 407 13.68 35.82 -39.97
N VAL A 408 13.41 34.52 -40.00
CA VAL A 408 12.26 33.93 -39.31
C VAL A 408 12.74 32.74 -38.48
N GLY A 409 12.09 32.50 -37.36
CA GLY A 409 12.38 31.33 -36.54
C GLY A 409 11.28 30.97 -35.57
N VAL A 410 11.31 29.73 -35.11
CA VAL A 410 10.44 29.20 -34.05
C VAL A 410 11.25 28.37 -33.07
N SER A 411 10.81 28.36 -31.82
CA SER A 411 11.39 27.52 -30.77
C SER A 411 10.38 27.28 -29.65
N ILE A 412 10.81 26.58 -28.61
CA ILE A 412 10.07 26.38 -27.37
C ILE A 412 10.89 26.98 -26.22
N ALA A 413 10.22 27.78 -25.39
CA ALA A 413 10.74 28.28 -24.13
C ALA A 413 10.21 27.44 -22.96
N LEU A 414 11.01 27.30 -21.92
CA LEU A 414 10.63 26.72 -20.63
C LEU A 414 10.63 27.84 -19.60
N ASP A 415 9.49 28.07 -18.94
CA ASP A 415 9.28 29.08 -17.91
C ASP A 415 9.65 30.53 -18.30
N ALA A 416 9.74 30.76 -19.61
CA ALA A 416 10.05 32.03 -20.21
C ALA A 416 9.16 32.25 -21.44
N THR A 417 9.15 33.49 -21.93
CA THR A 417 8.38 33.87 -23.12
C THR A 417 9.24 34.34 -24.28
N ASN A 418 10.55 34.44 -24.10
CA ASN A 418 11.46 35.09 -25.05
C ASN A 418 12.86 34.46 -25.10
N THR A 419 13.04 33.28 -24.49
CA THR A 419 14.33 32.61 -24.42
C THR A 419 14.15 31.15 -24.77
N ILE A 420 14.98 30.64 -25.68
CA ILE A 420 14.97 29.23 -26.07
C ILE A 420 15.34 28.37 -24.84
N ALA A 421 14.58 27.31 -24.57
CA ALA A 421 14.91 26.38 -23.51
C ALA A 421 16.23 25.64 -23.81
N ALA A 422 17.02 25.33 -22.77
CA ALA A 422 18.30 24.65 -22.93
C ALA A 422 18.20 23.30 -23.68
N ASN A 423 17.09 22.60 -23.51
CA ASN A 423 16.80 21.30 -24.14
C ASN A 423 15.83 21.40 -25.32
N ALA A 424 15.70 22.58 -25.93
CA ALA A 424 14.92 22.78 -27.15
C ALA A 424 15.82 22.94 -28.38
N THR A 425 15.40 22.34 -29.49
CA THR A 425 15.89 22.74 -30.81
C THR A 425 15.22 24.05 -31.22
N SER A 426 15.94 24.88 -31.97
CA SER A 426 15.34 26.04 -32.65
C SER A 426 15.46 25.87 -34.14
N PHE A 427 14.49 26.41 -34.87
CA PHE A 427 14.60 26.61 -36.30
C PHE A 427 14.74 28.10 -36.56
N THR A 428 15.79 28.50 -37.27
CA THR A 428 15.98 29.87 -37.74
C THR A 428 16.50 29.84 -39.16
N THR A 429 15.91 30.62 -40.05
CA THR A 429 16.38 30.75 -41.43
C THR A 429 16.35 32.20 -41.87
N TYR A 430 17.09 32.47 -42.94
CA TYR A 430 17.10 33.74 -43.64
C TYR A 430 16.47 33.55 -45.02
N PHE A 431 15.41 34.31 -45.29
CA PHE A 431 14.88 34.45 -46.65
C PHE A 431 15.63 35.57 -47.35
N ALA A 432 16.13 35.30 -48.55
CA ALA A 432 16.64 36.34 -49.44
C ALA A 432 15.47 37.19 -50.00
N ALA A 433 15.79 38.38 -50.52
CA ALA A 433 14.80 39.22 -51.20
C ALA A 433 14.22 38.51 -52.44
N GLY A 434 12.90 38.49 -52.59
CA GLY A 434 12.17 37.77 -53.65
C GLY A 434 10.65 37.79 -53.41
N ILE A 435 9.87 37.19 -54.33
CA ILE A 435 8.40 37.03 -54.18
C ILE A 435 8.11 35.96 -53.11
N ASN A 436 7.09 36.17 -52.27
CA ASN A 436 6.49 35.24 -51.30
C ASN A 436 7.27 33.93 -51.02
N ASN A 437 8.22 33.98 -50.09
CA ASN A 437 8.89 32.77 -49.59
C ASN A 437 8.10 32.20 -48.41
N GLN A 438 7.95 30.87 -48.35
CA GLN A 438 7.29 30.15 -47.26
C GLN A 438 8.12 28.96 -46.81
N ILE A 439 8.13 28.67 -45.51
CA ILE A 439 8.80 27.49 -44.96
C ILE A 439 8.07 26.94 -43.73
N SER A 440 7.98 25.63 -43.65
CA SER A 440 7.51 24.94 -42.45
C SER A 440 8.63 24.90 -41.41
N CYS A 441 8.36 25.50 -40.26
CA CYS A 441 9.28 25.55 -39.13
C CYS A 441 8.84 24.54 -38.06
N MET A 442 9.79 23.81 -37.48
CA MET A 442 9.51 22.90 -36.37
C MET A 442 10.61 22.99 -35.31
N ALA A 443 10.20 23.01 -34.05
CA ALA A 443 11.06 22.98 -32.88
C ALA A 443 10.59 21.90 -31.91
N ASN A 444 11.52 21.23 -31.23
CA ASN A 444 11.21 20.18 -30.28
C ASN A 444 11.89 20.47 -28.95
N TYR A 445 11.24 20.10 -27.85
CA TYR A 445 11.80 20.11 -26.50
C TYR A 445 11.80 18.68 -25.96
N SER A 446 12.90 18.28 -25.30
CA SER A 446 12.99 17.00 -24.59
C SER A 446 13.90 17.13 -23.39
N GLY A 447 13.34 17.16 -22.19
CA GLY A 447 14.13 17.31 -20.96
C GLY A 447 13.31 17.12 -19.69
N TYR A 448 13.98 17.27 -18.54
CA TYR A 448 13.37 17.31 -17.22
C TYR A 448 13.22 18.77 -16.78
N PRO A 449 11.99 19.31 -16.70
CA PRO A 449 11.75 20.70 -16.35
C PRO A 449 12.18 21.09 -14.93
N GLY A 450 12.23 20.10 -14.03
CA GLY A 450 12.52 20.29 -12.62
C GLY A 450 11.33 19.94 -11.73
N LEU A 451 11.49 20.21 -10.44
CA LEU A 451 10.44 20.07 -9.45
C LEU A 451 9.51 21.29 -9.51
N GLY A 452 8.21 21.05 -9.45
CA GLY A 452 7.22 22.11 -9.32
C GLY A 452 6.45 22.42 -10.61
N PHE A 453 5.83 23.59 -10.65
CA PHE A 453 4.97 24.04 -11.72
C PHE A 453 5.78 24.73 -12.81
N HIS A 454 5.61 24.26 -14.04
CA HIS A 454 6.34 24.72 -15.20
C HIS A 454 5.40 24.97 -16.38
N TYR A 455 5.87 25.73 -17.36
CA TYR A 455 5.18 25.84 -18.64
C TYR A 455 6.14 25.84 -19.83
N LEU A 456 5.69 25.20 -20.91
CA LEU A 456 6.28 25.30 -22.22
C LEU A 456 5.52 26.34 -23.03
N GLN A 457 6.25 27.30 -23.57
CA GLN A 457 5.71 28.40 -24.36
C GLN A 457 6.23 28.30 -25.79
N ALA A 458 5.32 28.35 -26.76
CA ALA A 458 5.71 28.54 -28.15
C ALA A 458 6.28 29.95 -28.34
N ILE A 459 7.48 30.04 -28.91
CA ILE A 459 8.16 31.30 -29.19
C ILE A 459 8.55 31.41 -30.66
N GLU A 460 8.69 32.64 -31.13
CA GLU A 460 9.03 32.99 -32.51
C GLU A 460 10.08 34.11 -32.58
N TYR A 461 10.79 34.15 -33.71
CA TYR A 461 11.77 35.16 -34.07
C TYR A 461 11.40 35.78 -35.41
N GLY A 462 11.30 37.10 -35.52
CA GLY A 462 10.84 37.75 -36.75
C GLY A 462 11.55 39.05 -37.07
N GLY A 463 12.31 39.09 -38.16
CA GLY A 463 12.86 40.33 -38.71
C GLY A 463 11.82 41.16 -39.49
N THR A 464 12.23 42.31 -40.02
CA THR A 464 11.37 43.18 -40.84
C THR A 464 10.67 42.40 -41.96
N ASN A 465 9.32 42.37 -41.94
CA ASN A 465 8.42 41.63 -42.84
C ASN A 465 8.18 40.14 -42.55
N ALA A 466 8.52 39.62 -41.37
CA ALA A 466 8.17 38.25 -41.02
C ALA A 466 6.66 38.14 -40.73
N LEU A 467 6.05 37.12 -41.30
CA LEU A 467 4.66 36.75 -41.06
C LEU A 467 4.59 35.28 -40.63
N PHE A 468 3.68 34.98 -39.72
CA PHE A 468 3.39 33.64 -39.26
C PHE A 468 1.90 33.36 -39.48
N THR A 469 1.55 32.14 -39.85
CA THR A 469 0.15 31.72 -39.98
C THR A 469 -0.11 30.54 -39.09
N SER A 470 -1.31 30.46 -38.49
CA SER A 470 -1.66 29.35 -37.60
C SER A 470 -2.93 28.59 -37.97
N ALA A 471 -3.79 29.17 -38.82
CA ALA A 471 -5.11 28.63 -39.10
C ALA A 471 -5.63 28.83 -40.55
N SER A 472 -4.84 29.37 -41.49
CA SER A 472 -5.31 29.57 -42.88
C SER A 472 -4.95 28.41 -43.82
N GLY A 473 -5.91 27.91 -44.60
CA GLY A 473 -5.67 26.97 -45.69
C GLY A 473 -5.31 25.54 -45.25
N PRO A 474 -4.44 24.80 -45.99
CA PRO A 474 -4.07 23.41 -45.67
C PRO A 474 -3.07 23.29 -44.50
N THR A 475 -2.63 24.39 -43.90
CA THR A 475 -1.57 24.40 -42.87
C THR A 475 -2.12 24.74 -41.49
N ARG A 476 -1.69 23.98 -40.48
CA ARG A 476 -2.08 24.15 -39.08
C ARG A 476 -0.84 24.24 -38.22
N SER A 477 -0.75 25.29 -37.40
CA SER A 477 0.30 25.45 -36.41
C SER A 477 -0.21 25.01 -35.04
N GLY A 478 0.71 24.59 -34.18
CA GLY A 478 0.33 24.20 -32.84
C GLY A 478 1.50 23.72 -32.02
N LEU A 479 1.32 23.87 -30.71
CA LEU A 479 2.19 23.31 -29.69
C LEU A 479 1.55 22.03 -29.17
N SER A 480 2.28 20.94 -29.22
CA SER A 480 1.87 19.64 -28.68
C SER A 480 2.85 19.19 -27.61
N ALA A 481 2.36 18.44 -26.62
CA ALA A 481 3.22 17.81 -25.62
C ALA A 481 2.61 16.51 -25.08
N THR A 482 3.48 15.62 -24.62
CA THR A 482 3.11 14.48 -23.78
C THR A 482 3.59 14.74 -22.36
N ILE A 483 2.65 14.83 -21.41
CA ILE A 483 2.93 15.09 -20.00
C ILE A 483 2.45 13.90 -19.16
N TRP A 484 3.32 13.34 -18.34
CA TRP A 484 2.95 12.28 -17.40
C TRP A 484 2.39 12.89 -16.12
N TYR A 485 1.25 12.38 -15.66
CA TYR A 485 0.52 12.94 -14.53
C TYR A 485 -0.15 11.89 -13.68
#